data_AF-A0A2A7P0S0-F1
#
_entry.id   AF-A0A2A7P0S0-F1
#
_cell.length_a   1.000
_cell.length_b   1.000
_cell.length_c   1.000
_cell.angle_alpha   90.00
_cell.angle_beta   90.00
_cell.angle_gamma   90.00
#
_symmetry.space_group_name_H-M   'P 1'
#
loop_
_entity.id
_entity.type
_entity.pdbx_description
1 polymer ?
#
loop_
_entity_poly.entity_id
_entity_poly.type
_entity_poly.pdbx_seq_one_letter_code
_entity_poly.pdbx_strand_id
1 'polypeptide(L)'
;MYWKVSWLRRVDDTEVQSLPRVAGGDADLLARLARTTWDAADGTVRYMCQATEVTAASRPLPVGEVKQYLWDISSGNYSIWAFTRIMTKAVFNRYQRWSANHLPSALRVHDGHSLNYIQGHGTSTPKSTLDLRVGERVRVRPRREIEATLDEHNHNRGLLIDAEDATWCGADSTVIARVRRFVNDETGEMIEIKSDCVMLDGVGCRGEYWRMCSRGLPTYWREIWLDRIDDQ
;
A
#
# COMPACT_ATOMS: atom_id res chain seq x y z
N MET A 1 -0.98 -3.00 -13.95
CA MET A 1 -1.36 -3.60 -15.26
C MET A 1 -0.24 -4.57 -15.62
N TYR A 2 -0.54 -5.86 -15.83
CA TYR A 2 0.48 -6.88 -16.12
C TYR A 2 0.31 -7.40 -17.55
N TRP A 3 1.43 -7.58 -18.25
CA TRP A 3 1.47 -8.07 -19.63
C TRP A 3 2.33 -9.34 -19.69
N LYS A 4 1.90 -10.37 -20.45
CA LYS A 4 2.75 -11.54 -20.71
C LYS A 4 3.70 -11.25 -21.87
N VAL A 5 4.94 -11.73 -21.78
CA VAL A 5 5.94 -11.60 -22.87
C VAL A 5 5.42 -12.23 -24.17
N SER A 6 4.64 -13.31 -24.08
CA SER A 6 3.97 -13.94 -25.23
C SER A 6 2.95 -13.03 -25.93
N TRP A 7 2.51 -11.96 -25.28
CA TRP A 7 1.57 -10.96 -25.84
C TRP A 7 2.29 -9.75 -26.43
N LEU A 8 3.62 -9.67 -26.28
CA LEU A 8 4.44 -8.57 -26.75
C LEU A 8 5.29 -9.04 -27.92
N ARG A 9 5.42 -8.20 -28.94
CA ARG A 9 6.45 -8.36 -29.97
C ARG A 9 7.46 -7.23 -29.83
N ARG A 10 8.74 -7.54 -30.01
CA ARG A 10 9.76 -6.51 -30.20
C ARG A 10 9.47 -5.80 -31.51
N VAL A 11 9.49 -4.48 -31.47
CA VAL A 11 9.32 -3.62 -32.63
C VAL A 11 10.68 -2.94 -32.81
N ASP A 12 11.24 -3.00 -34.01
CA ASP A 12 12.47 -2.27 -34.34
C ASP A 12 12.19 -0.76 -34.35
N ASP A 13 13.19 0.07 -34.03
CA ASP A 13 13.06 1.55 -33.89
C ASP A 13 12.47 2.26 -35.13
N THR A 14 12.33 1.56 -36.25
CA THR A 14 11.78 2.06 -37.52
C THR A 14 10.29 1.77 -37.71
N GLU A 15 9.69 0.86 -36.93
CA GLU A 15 8.26 0.50 -37.01
C GLU A 15 7.44 1.17 -35.90
N VAL A 16 7.45 2.50 -35.81
CA VAL A 16 6.41 3.18 -35.02
C VAL A 16 5.10 3.08 -35.81
N GLN A 17 4.31 2.02 -35.58
CA GLN A 17 2.94 1.99 -36.06
C GLN A 17 2.21 3.20 -35.47
N SER A 18 1.70 4.06 -36.35
CA SER A 18 0.82 5.16 -35.95
C SER A 18 -0.33 4.58 -35.13
N LEU A 19 -0.54 5.12 -33.93
CA LEU A 19 -1.70 4.77 -33.10
C LEU A 19 -2.97 4.78 -33.98
N PRO A 20 -3.84 3.76 -33.87
CA PRO A 20 -5.04 3.69 -34.68
C PRO A 20 -5.81 5.01 -34.56
N ARG A 21 -6.19 5.57 -35.71
CA ARG A 21 -6.88 6.86 -35.79
C ARG A 21 -8.23 6.69 -35.10
N VAL A 22 -8.34 7.29 -33.92
CA VAL A 22 -9.54 7.30 -33.08
C VAL A 22 -10.71 7.83 -33.92
N ALA A 23 -11.80 7.06 -34.03
CA ALA A 23 -13.00 7.51 -34.73
C ALA A 23 -13.54 8.79 -34.06
N GLY A 24 -14.12 9.73 -34.80
CA GLY A 24 -14.51 11.05 -34.26
C GLY A 24 -15.45 11.00 -33.04
N GLY A 25 -16.26 9.93 -32.89
CA GLY A 25 -17.09 9.70 -31.69
C GLY A 25 -16.31 9.21 -30.47
N ASP A 26 -15.18 8.53 -30.68
CA ASP A 26 -14.28 8.07 -29.62
C ASP A 26 -13.33 9.18 -29.16
N ALA A 27 -13.16 10.26 -29.93
CA ALA A 27 -12.28 11.37 -29.57
C ALA A 27 -12.80 12.15 -28.35
N ASP A 28 -14.11 12.39 -28.25
CA ASP A 28 -14.71 13.01 -27.05
C ASP A 28 -14.65 12.06 -25.85
N LEU A 29 -14.92 10.77 -26.06
CA LEU A 29 -14.80 9.77 -25.00
C LEU A 29 -13.36 9.65 -24.49
N LEU A 30 -12.37 9.60 -25.39
CA LEU A 30 -10.97 9.58 -25.02
C LEU A 30 -10.52 10.90 -24.39
N ALA A 31 -11.03 12.05 -24.84
CA ALA A 31 -10.78 13.33 -24.18
C ALA A 31 -11.36 13.34 -22.75
N ARG A 32 -12.55 12.77 -22.55
CA ARG A 32 -13.18 12.61 -21.22
C ARG A 32 -12.42 11.63 -20.33
N LEU A 33 -11.91 10.53 -20.89
CA LEU A 33 -11.07 9.56 -20.18
C LEU A 33 -9.64 10.08 -19.93
N ALA A 34 -9.16 10.99 -20.77
CA ALA A 34 -7.87 11.66 -20.62
C ALA A 34 -7.92 12.84 -19.64
N ARG A 35 -9.11 13.33 -19.26
CA ARG A 35 -9.23 14.33 -18.20
C ARG A 35 -8.87 13.70 -16.87
N THR A 36 -7.68 14.01 -16.39
CA THR A 36 -7.18 13.62 -15.06
C THR A 36 -7.32 14.73 -14.03
N THR A 37 -7.92 15.87 -14.40
CA THR A 37 -8.10 17.02 -13.52
C THR A 37 -9.44 17.71 -13.75
N TRP A 38 -9.94 18.38 -12.71
CA TRP A 38 -11.10 19.27 -12.78
C TRP A 38 -10.94 20.46 -11.83
N ASP A 39 -11.54 21.58 -12.20
CA ASP A 39 -11.54 22.80 -11.38
C ASP A 39 -12.68 22.72 -10.37
N ALA A 40 -12.33 22.70 -9.10
CA ALA A 40 -13.28 22.73 -8.00
C ALA A 40 -13.99 24.07 -7.89
N ALA A 41 -15.16 24.07 -7.24
CA ALA A 41 -15.95 25.29 -7.00
C ALA A 41 -15.20 26.35 -6.15
N ASP A 42 -14.19 25.92 -5.39
CA ASP A 42 -13.28 26.78 -4.61
C ASP A 42 -12.08 27.30 -5.45
N GLY A 43 -12.01 26.97 -6.74
CA GLY A 43 -10.93 27.36 -7.65
C GLY A 43 -9.67 26.50 -7.57
N THR A 44 -9.67 25.41 -6.78
CA THR A 44 -8.53 24.49 -6.70
C THR A 44 -8.57 23.41 -7.78
N VAL A 45 -7.41 23.04 -8.32
CA VAL A 45 -7.30 21.93 -9.27
C VAL A 45 -7.30 20.62 -8.50
N ARG A 46 -8.30 19.78 -8.76
CA ARG A 46 -8.39 18.41 -8.23
C ARG A 46 -8.02 17.40 -9.30
N TYR A 47 -7.43 16.30 -8.87
CA TYR A 47 -6.97 15.20 -9.71
C TYR A 47 -7.95 14.05 -9.62
N MET A 48 -8.12 13.34 -10.73
CA MET A 48 -9.02 12.21 -10.88
C MET A 48 -8.27 11.00 -11.42
N CYS A 49 -8.46 9.85 -10.78
CA CYS A 49 -8.04 8.54 -11.27
C CYS A 49 -9.01 7.45 -10.78
N GLN A 50 -8.75 6.20 -11.14
CA GLN A 50 -9.56 5.08 -10.67
C GLN A 50 -9.65 5.00 -9.13
N ALA A 51 -8.57 5.36 -8.42
CA ALA A 51 -8.55 5.32 -6.96
C ALA A 51 -9.41 6.43 -6.33
N THR A 52 -9.41 7.64 -6.90
CA THR A 52 -10.22 8.76 -6.37
C THR A 52 -11.71 8.54 -6.61
N GLU A 53 -12.07 7.92 -7.74
CA GLU A 53 -13.47 7.67 -8.11
C GLU A 53 -14.02 6.36 -7.53
N VAL A 54 -13.21 5.55 -6.84
CA VAL A 54 -13.62 4.21 -6.40
C VAL A 54 -14.81 4.27 -5.44
N THR A 55 -14.83 5.26 -4.56
CA THR A 55 -15.89 5.43 -3.56
C THR A 55 -17.21 5.89 -4.18
N ALA A 56 -17.14 6.72 -5.23
CA ALA A 56 -18.30 7.17 -5.99
C ALA A 56 -18.84 6.08 -6.93
N ALA A 57 -17.96 5.27 -7.50
CA ALA A 57 -18.31 4.23 -8.49
C ALA A 57 -18.67 2.87 -7.86
N SER A 58 -18.47 2.69 -6.54
CA SER A 58 -18.69 1.40 -5.88
C SER A 58 -19.43 1.56 -4.55
N ARG A 59 -19.70 0.42 -3.89
CA ARG A 59 -20.32 0.37 -2.56
C ARG A 59 -19.46 -0.44 -1.61
N PRO A 60 -19.41 -0.09 -0.31
CA PRO A 60 -18.68 -0.89 0.67
C PRO A 60 -19.16 -2.33 0.70
N LEU A 61 -18.22 -3.27 0.74
CA LEU A 61 -18.53 -4.69 0.86
C LEU A 61 -18.84 -5.04 2.34
N PRO A 62 -19.97 -5.72 2.62
CA PRO A 62 -20.31 -6.15 3.97
C PRO A 62 -19.28 -7.16 4.52
N VAL A 63 -18.81 -6.93 5.74
CA VAL A 63 -17.75 -7.76 6.36
C VAL A 63 -18.16 -9.24 6.49
N GLY A 64 -19.44 -9.48 6.78
CA GLY A 64 -20.00 -10.82 7.00
C GLY A 64 -20.45 -11.55 5.73
N GLU A 65 -20.32 -10.94 4.55
CA GLU A 65 -20.75 -11.58 3.31
C GLU A 65 -19.74 -12.65 2.86
N VAL A 66 -20.00 -13.91 3.22
CA VAL A 66 -19.09 -15.04 2.96
C VAL A 66 -18.84 -15.26 1.45
N LYS A 67 -19.82 -14.93 0.60
CA LYS A 67 -19.74 -15.07 -0.86
C LYS A 67 -18.53 -14.33 -1.45
N GLN A 68 -18.16 -13.17 -0.89
CA GLN A 68 -17.03 -12.40 -1.40
C GLN A 68 -15.71 -13.19 -1.32
N TYR A 69 -15.47 -13.88 -0.21
CA TYR A 69 -14.24 -14.64 -0.02
C TYR A 69 -14.22 -15.91 -0.88
N LEU A 70 -15.38 -16.53 -1.10
CA LEU A 70 -15.50 -17.65 -2.03
C LEU A 70 -15.22 -17.21 -3.46
N TRP A 71 -15.67 -16.02 -3.85
CA TRP A 71 -15.35 -15.45 -5.15
C TRP A 71 -13.86 -15.18 -5.32
N ASP A 72 -13.19 -14.63 -4.30
CA ASP A 72 -11.73 -14.42 -4.33
C ASP A 72 -10.93 -15.72 -4.49
N ILE A 73 -11.41 -16.82 -3.89
CA ILE A 73 -10.79 -18.15 -4.08
C ILE A 73 -11.09 -18.67 -5.49
N SER A 74 -12.35 -18.62 -5.94
CA SER A 74 -12.77 -19.17 -7.23
C SER A 74 -12.19 -18.43 -8.45
N SER A 75 -11.95 -17.13 -8.31
CA SER A 75 -11.34 -16.28 -9.34
C SER A 75 -9.81 -16.46 -9.44
N GLY A 76 -9.20 -17.17 -8.49
CA GLY A 76 -7.76 -17.37 -8.43
C GLY A 76 -6.99 -16.16 -7.88
N ASN A 77 -7.67 -15.15 -7.35
CA ASN A 77 -7.03 -14.03 -6.66
C ASN A 77 -6.29 -14.52 -5.41
N TYR A 78 -6.88 -15.48 -4.69
CA TYR A 78 -6.29 -16.11 -3.50
C TYR A 78 -6.35 -17.63 -3.59
N SER A 79 -5.28 -18.30 -3.15
CA SER A 79 -5.31 -19.74 -2.95
C SER A 79 -6.09 -20.11 -1.70
N ILE A 80 -6.64 -21.33 -1.63
CA ILE A 80 -7.29 -21.84 -0.42
C ILE A 80 -6.35 -21.81 0.79
N TRP A 81 -5.06 -22.05 0.59
CA TRP A 81 -4.04 -21.96 1.63
C TRP A 81 -3.82 -20.54 2.12
N ALA A 82 -3.79 -19.56 1.20
CA ALA A 82 -3.75 -18.15 1.56
C ALA A 82 -5.00 -17.76 2.35
N PHE A 83 -6.18 -18.20 1.91
CA PHE A 83 -7.45 -17.97 2.60
C PHE A 83 -7.42 -18.51 4.03
N THR A 84 -7.07 -19.78 4.23
CA THR A 84 -7.00 -20.40 5.56
C THR A 84 -6.03 -19.64 6.46
N ARG A 85 -4.82 -19.35 5.96
CA ARG A 85 -3.81 -18.60 6.73
C ARG A 85 -4.30 -17.21 7.15
N ILE A 86 -4.92 -16.45 6.25
CA ILE A 86 -5.45 -15.11 6.54
C ILE A 86 -6.61 -15.20 7.54
N MET A 87 -7.52 -16.17 7.37
CA MET A 87 -8.64 -16.36 8.28
C MET A 87 -8.18 -16.78 9.69
N THR A 88 -7.16 -17.63 9.81
CA THR A 88 -6.57 -17.97 11.12
C THR A 88 -6.02 -16.73 11.81
N LYS A 89 -5.29 -15.85 11.10
CA LYS A 89 -4.82 -14.57 11.65
C LYS A 89 -5.97 -13.67 12.08
N ALA A 90 -7.04 -13.59 11.28
CA ALA A 90 -8.20 -12.77 11.58
C ALA A 90 -8.95 -13.26 12.84
N VAL A 91 -9.15 -14.56 12.98
CA VAL A 91 -9.77 -15.19 14.17
C VAL A 91 -8.91 -14.93 15.41
N PHE A 92 -7.60 -15.14 15.31
CA PHE A 92 -6.68 -14.85 16.40
C PHE A 92 -6.74 -13.37 16.81
N ASN A 93 -6.61 -12.44 15.86
CA ASN A 93 -6.67 -11.00 16.15
C ASN A 93 -8.04 -10.57 16.72
N ARG A 94 -9.14 -11.21 16.29
CA ARG A 94 -10.48 -11.00 16.85
C ARG A 94 -10.56 -11.46 18.30
N TYR A 95 -10.01 -12.64 18.60
CA TYR A 95 -9.92 -13.16 19.97
C TYR A 95 -9.06 -12.23 20.84
N GLN A 96 -7.89 -11.81 20.36
CA GLN A 96 -7.00 -10.90 21.08
C GLN A 96 -7.71 -9.59 21.44
N ARG A 97 -8.39 -8.96 20.48
CA ARG A 97 -9.18 -7.74 20.73
C ARG A 97 -10.30 -7.95 21.74
N TRP A 98 -11.00 -9.08 21.65
CA TRP A 98 -12.03 -9.44 22.62
C TRP A 98 -11.42 -9.66 24.02
N SER A 99 -10.30 -10.36 24.12
CA SER A 99 -9.59 -10.63 25.37
C SER A 99 -9.09 -9.35 26.04
N ALA A 100 -8.59 -8.38 25.27
CA ALA A 100 -8.14 -7.09 25.77
C ALA A 100 -9.28 -6.29 26.42
N ASN A 101 -10.49 -6.41 25.88
CA ASN A 101 -11.67 -5.69 26.36
C ASN A 101 -12.41 -6.40 27.50
N HIS A 102 -12.35 -7.73 27.58
CA HIS A 102 -13.17 -8.52 28.50
C HIS A 102 -12.41 -9.31 29.57
N LEU A 103 -11.12 -9.61 29.37
CA LEU A 103 -10.34 -10.41 30.30
C LEU A 103 -9.32 -9.54 31.09
N PRO A 104 -9.03 -9.91 32.36
CA PRO A 104 -7.94 -9.30 33.11
C PRO A 104 -6.58 -9.62 32.46
N SER A 105 -5.58 -8.76 32.66
CA SER A 105 -4.25 -8.88 32.02
C SER A 105 -3.61 -10.25 32.19
N ALA A 106 -3.78 -10.89 33.35
CA ALA A 106 -3.24 -12.22 33.65
C ALA A 106 -3.78 -13.35 32.75
N LEU A 107 -4.94 -13.18 32.11
CA LEU A 107 -5.55 -14.17 31.22
C LEU A 107 -5.41 -13.81 29.73
N ARG A 108 -4.71 -12.72 29.41
CA ARG A 108 -4.49 -12.29 28.03
C ARG A 108 -3.30 -13.03 27.44
N VAL A 109 -3.48 -13.54 26.23
CA VAL A 109 -2.37 -14.08 25.44
C VAL A 109 -1.62 -12.89 24.83
N HIS A 110 -0.31 -12.78 25.03
CA HIS A 110 0.50 -11.66 24.53
C HIS A 110 -0.12 -10.27 24.81
N ASP A 111 -0.63 -10.06 26.03
CA ASP A 111 -1.30 -8.83 26.49
C ASP A 111 -2.52 -8.40 25.66
N GLY A 112 -3.03 -9.27 24.78
CA GLY A 112 -4.14 -8.97 23.88
C GLY A 112 -3.73 -8.25 22.58
N HIS A 113 -2.43 -8.22 22.27
CA HIS A 113 -1.92 -7.62 21.05
C HIS A 113 -2.20 -8.50 19.81
N SER A 114 -2.49 -7.85 18.68
CA SER A 114 -2.64 -8.52 17.39
C SER A 114 -1.31 -9.07 16.86
N LEU A 115 -1.37 -9.99 15.91
CA LEU A 115 -0.19 -10.43 15.17
C LEU A 115 0.47 -9.26 14.44
N ASN A 116 1.80 -9.23 14.46
CA ASN A 116 2.63 -8.13 13.94
C ASN A 116 2.28 -6.78 14.56
N TYR A 117 1.81 -6.78 15.82
CA TYR A 117 1.65 -5.56 16.58
C TYR A 117 2.95 -4.74 16.58
N ILE A 118 2.78 -3.45 16.37
CA ILE A 118 3.82 -2.43 16.35
C ILE A 118 3.35 -1.28 17.21
N GLN A 119 4.24 -0.77 18.05
CA GLN A 119 3.96 0.34 18.95
C GLN A 119 5.15 1.28 19.04
N GLY A 120 4.94 2.52 18.62
CA GLY A 120 5.83 3.63 18.90
C GLY A 120 5.70 4.10 20.35
N HIS A 121 6.83 4.52 20.90
CA HIS A 121 6.95 5.03 22.26
C HIS A 121 7.58 6.43 22.29
N GLY A 122 7.92 7.00 21.13
CA GLY A 122 8.64 8.25 21.03
C GLY A 122 7.74 9.46 21.22
N THR A 123 8.27 10.49 21.90
CA THR A 123 7.68 11.85 21.88
C THR A 123 8.20 12.67 20.69
N SER A 124 9.30 12.23 20.07
CA SER A 124 9.93 12.88 18.92
C SER A 124 10.10 11.88 17.79
N THR A 125 9.93 12.34 16.55
CA THR A 125 10.10 11.52 15.33
C THR A 125 11.41 11.91 14.63
N PRO A 126 12.51 11.19 14.90
CA PRO A 126 13.82 11.52 14.33
C PRO A 126 13.81 11.34 12.81
N LYS A 127 14.74 12.04 12.15
CA LYS A 127 14.98 11.94 10.71
C LYS A 127 16.41 11.46 10.49
N SER A 128 16.57 10.48 9.61
CA SER A 128 17.85 10.07 9.05
C SER A 128 17.68 9.91 7.54
N THR A 129 18.64 10.39 6.77
CA THR A 129 18.60 10.36 5.30
C THR A 129 19.84 9.66 4.78
N LEU A 130 19.61 8.69 3.91
CA LEU A 130 20.59 7.92 3.15
C LEU A 130 20.73 8.42 1.69
N ASP A 131 19.81 9.30 1.24
CA ASP A 131 19.69 9.77 -0.14
C ASP A 131 19.54 8.61 -1.14
N LEU A 132 18.64 7.68 -0.81
CA LEU A 132 18.42 6.47 -1.60
C LEU A 132 17.95 6.80 -3.02
N ARG A 133 18.53 6.11 -4.00
CA ARG A 133 18.17 6.18 -5.42
C ARG A 133 17.40 4.95 -5.85
N VAL A 134 16.59 5.11 -6.90
CA VAL A 134 15.89 3.98 -7.55
C VAL A 134 16.92 2.97 -8.03
N GLY A 135 16.69 1.69 -7.73
CA GLY A 135 17.58 0.58 -8.02
C GLY A 135 18.53 0.20 -6.87
N GLU A 136 18.68 1.03 -5.83
CA GLU A 136 19.52 0.67 -4.68
C GLU A 136 18.86 -0.43 -3.84
N ARG A 137 19.68 -1.40 -3.39
CA ARG A 137 19.27 -2.46 -2.49
C ARG A 137 19.28 -1.99 -1.04
N VAL A 138 18.25 -2.37 -0.32
CA VAL A 138 18.03 -1.97 1.06
C VAL A 138 17.48 -3.11 1.89
N ARG A 139 17.75 -3.06 3.19
CA ARG A 139 17.10 -3.89 4.20
C ARG A 139 16.15 -3.03 5.00
N VAL A 140 14.93 -3.49 5.20
CA VAL A 140 14.02 -2.89 6.17
C VAL A 140 14.56 -3.19 7.57
N ARG A 141 14.70 -2.17 8.40
CA ARG A 141 15.23 -2.32 9.76
C ARG A 141 14.41 -3.30 10.61
N PRO A 142 15.02 -3.90 11.64
CA PRO A 142 14.29 -4.71 12.60
C PRO A 142 13.16 -3.91 13.27
N ARG A 143 12.07 -4.59 13.60
CA ARG A 143 10.86 -3.97 14.17
C ARG A 143 11.15 -3.04 15.35
N ARG A 144 12.01 -3.47 16.29
CA ARG A 144 12.37 -2.69 17.50
C ARG A 144 13.04 -1.36 17.17
N GLU A 145 13.85 -1.31 16.11
CA GLU A 145 14.51 -0.08 15.69
C GLU A 145 13.52 0.88 15.04
N ILE A 146 12.57 0.34 14.25
CA ILE A 146 11.49 1.15 13.68
C ILE A 146 10.61 1.71 14.80
N GLU A 147 10.16 0.88 15.74
CA GLU A 147 9.36 1.27 16.93
C GLU A 147 9.99 2.44 17.70
N ALA A 148 11.32 2.45 17.84
CA ALA A 148 12.05 3.54 18.51
C ALA A 148 11.98 4.90 17.78
N THR A 149 11.58 4.90 16.50
CA THR A 149 11.45 6.12 15.67
C THR A 149 10.01 6.62 15.53
N LEU A 150 9.03 5.85 16.02
CA LEU A 150 7.60 6.14 15.88
C LEU A 150 7.05 6.89 17.10
N ASP A 151 6.08 7.76 16.85
CA ASP A 151 5.28 8.37 17.90
C ASP A 151 4.22 7.41 18.49
N GLU A 152 3.46 7.86 19.48
CA GLU A 152 2.40 7.08 20.14
C GLU A 152 1.28 6.61 19.20
N HIS A 153 1.16 7.23 18.02
CA HIS A 153 0.21 6.88 16.97
C HIS A 153 0.85 6.07 15.84
N ASN A 154 2.06 5.54 16.04
CA ASN A 154 2.84 4.79 15.05
C ASN A 154 3.22 5.59 13.80
N HIS A 155 3.35 6.91 13.89
CA HIS A 155 3.82 7.73 12.78
C HIS A 155 5.29 8.13 12.95
N ASN A 156 6.00 8.27 11.82
CA ASN A 156 7.21 9.08 11.74
C ASN A 156 6.99 10.20 10.73
N ARG A 157 7.02 11.45 11.21
CA ARG A 157 6.84 12.65 10.37
C ARG A 157 5.61 12.53 9.46
N GLY A 158 4.49 12.14 10.05
CA GLY A 158 3.19 12.00 9.38
C GLY A 158 3.01 10.75 8.51
N LEU A 159 3.99 9.84 8.45
CA LEU A 159 3.82 8.54 7.78
C LEU A 159 3.61 7.43 8.80
N LEU A 160 2.46 6.78 8.72
CA LEU A 160 2.06 5.65 9.54
C LEU A 160 2.86 4.40 9.18
N ILE A 161 3.20 3.60 10.19
CA ILE A 161 3.55 2.20 10.06
C ILE A 161 2.45 1.37 10.74
N ASP A 162 1.85 0.45 9.99
CA ASP A 162 0.83 -0.45 10.53
C ASP A 162 1.33 -1.90 10.73
N ALA A 163 0.44 -2.79 11.14
CA ALA A 163 0.77 -4.20 11.35
C ALA A 163 1.10 -4.95 10.05
N GLU A 164 0.61 -4.48 8.90
CA GLU A 164 0.93 -5.04 7.60
C GLU A 164 2.35 -4.63 7.19
N ASP A 165 2.71 -3.36 7.35
CA ASP A 165 4.08 -2.85 7.15
C ASP A 165 5.08 -3.59 8.05
N ALA A 166 4.71 -3.81 9.32
CA ALA A 166 5.55 -4.54 10.28
C ALA A 166 5.87 -5.98 9.86
N THR A 167 5.11 -6.57 8.93
CA THR A 167 5.39 -7.90 8.36
C THR A 167 6.67 -7.92 7.53
N TRP A 168 7.11 -6.75 7.04
CA TRP A 168 8.28 -6.59 6.17
C TRP A 168 9.56 -6.21 6.92
N CYS A 169 9.50 -6.01 8.24
CA CYS A 169 10.67 -5.75 9.07
C CYS A 169 11.74 -6.84 8.89
N GLY A 170 12.99 -6.45 8.61
CA GLY A 170 14.11 -7.35 8.35
C GLY A 170 14.20 -7.90 6.93
N ALA A 171 13.25 -7.58 6.03
CA ALA A 171 13.28 -8.06 4.65
C ALA A 171 14.25 -7.23 3.79
N ASP A 172 14.88 -7.90 2.83
CA ASP A 172 15.66 -7.26 1.77
C ASP A 172 14.74 -6.87 0.61
N SER A 173 14.97 -5.69 0.03
CA SER A 173 14.20 -5.18 -1.10
C SER A 173 15.06 -4.19 -1.93
N THR A 174 14.46 -3.63 -2.96
CA THR A 174 15.06 -2.65 -3.86
C THR A 174 14.16 -1.44 -3.96
N VAL A 175 14.75 -0.24 -3.98
CA VAL A 175 13.99 1.00 -4.13
C VAL A 175 13.43 1.10 -5.56
N ILE A 176 12.10 1.18 -5.70
CA ILE A 176 11.44 1.28 -7.03
C ILE A 176 11.01 2.71 -7.36
N ALA A 177 10.78 3.56 -6.36
CA ALA A 177 10.38 4.94 -6.57
C ALA A 177 10.77 5.82 -5.38
N ARG A 178 11.05 7.09 -5.67
CA ARG A 178 11.15 8.17 -4.69
C ARG A 178 9.93 9.07 -4.84
N VAL A 179 9.12 9.15 -3.79
CA VAL A 179 7.81 9.80 -3.83
C VAL A 179 7.95 11.21 -3.26
N ARG A 180 7.64 12.22 -4.09
CA ARG A 180 7.65 13.63 -3.66
C ARG A 180 6.26 14.22 -3.54
N ARG A 181 5.30 13.65 -4.27
CA ARG A 181 3.90 14.07 -4.27
C ARG A 181 3.00 12.90 -4.64
N PHE A 182 1.77 12.91 -4.17
CA PHE A 182 0.75 11.93 -4.52
C PHE A 182 -0.64 12.59 -4.44
N VAL A 183 -1.62 11.96 -5.06
CA VAL A 183 -3.01 12.43 -5.01
C VAL A 183 -3.69 11.81 -3.79
N ASN A 184 -4.41 12.63 -3.02
CA ASN A 184 -5.27 12.14 -1.95
C ASN A 184 -6.47 11.39 -2.57
N ASP A 185 -6.60 10.11 -2.25
CA ASP A 185 -7.66 9.23 -2.80
C ASP A 185 -9.09 9.71 -2.41
N GLU A 186 -9.27 10.48 -1.34
CA GLU A 186 -10.58 10.99 -0.91
C GLU A 186 -10.92 12.37 -1.50
N THR A 187 -9.95 13.30 -1.48
CA THR A 187 -10.20 14.70 -1.87
C THR A 187 -9.79 15.02 -3.31
N GLY A 188 -8.97 14.18 -3.93
CA GLY A 188 -8.34 14.45 -5.23
C GLY A 188 -7.27 15.55 -5.16
N GLU A 189 -6.90 16.04 -3.98
CA GLU A 189 -5.88 17.07 -3.83
C GLU A 189 -4.47 16.49 -4.00
N MET A 190 -3.56 17.29 -4.58
CA MET A 190 -2.15 16.93 -4.62
C MET A 190 -1.52 17.19 -3.25
N ILE A 191 -0.97 16.15 -2.64
CA ILE A 191 -0.20 16.23 -1.40
C ILE A 191 1.28 16.26 -1.75
N GLU A 192 2.01 17.27 -1.24
CA GLU A 192 3.47 17.34 -1.30
C GLU A 192 4.11 16.75 -0.05
N ILE A 193 5.02 15.80 -0.23
CA ILE A 193 5.73 15.16 0.87
C ILE A 193 6.96 16.01 1.23
N LYS A 194 6.96 16.53 2.46
CA LYS A 194 8.02 17.40 3.00
C LYS A 194 9.27 16.65 3.52
N SER A 195 9.19 15.32 3.62
CA SER A 195 10.26 14.45 4.10
C SER A 195 10.60 13.38 3.06
N ASP A 196 11.66 12.62 3.29
CA ASP A 196 12.03 11.47 2.49
C ASP A 196 10.89 10.44 2.44
N CYS A 197 10.65 9.85 1.27
CA CYS A 197 9.62 8.84 1.07
C CYS A 197 9.99 8.00 -0.14
N VAL A 198 10.08 6.69 0.05
CA VAL A 198 10.40 5.73 -1.01
C VAL A 198 9.37 4.60 -1.04
N MET A 199 9.24 3.98 -2.20
CA MET A 199 8.54 2.70 -2.36
C MET A 199 9.57 1.61 -2.61
N LEU A 200 9.25 0.40 -2.16
CA LEU A 200 10.12 -0.77 -2.21
C LEU A 200 9.51 -1.87 -3.08
N ASP A 201 10.35 -2.62 -3.77
CA ASP A 201 9.91 -3.73 -4.63
C ASP A 201 9.38 -4.89 -3.79
N GLY A 202 8.22 -5.42 -4.17
CA GLY A 202 7.57 -6.53 -3.49
C GLY A 202 7.15 -6.25 -2.04
N VAL A 203 7.38 -5.06 -1.50
CA VAL A 203 7.00 -4.65 -0.13
C VAL A 203 5.75 -3.77 -0.21
N GLY A 204 4.68 -4.24 0.39
CA GLY A 204 3.42 -3.50 0.38
C GLY A 204 2.26 -4.24 1.01
N CYS A 205 1.06 -3.71 0.75
CA CYS A 205 -0.19 -4.26 1.22
C CYS A 205 -0.43 -5.64 0.59
N ARG A 206 -0.52 -6.68 1.43
CA ARG A 206 -0.86 -8.05 1.01
C ARG A 206 -2.37 -8.33 1.13
N GLY A 207 -3.14 -7.38 1.65
CA GLY A 207 -4.58 -7.51 1.88
C GLY A 207 -4.93 -8.40 3.06
N GLU A 208 -3.94 -8.93 3.80
CA GLU A 208 -4.19 -9.92 4.87
C GLU A 208 -4.86 -9.28 6.09
N TYR A 209 -4.55 -8.02 6.35
CA TYR A 209 -5.17 -7.21 7.40
C TYR A 209 -6.40 -6.45 6.88
N TRP A 210 -6.60 -6.46 5.56
CA TRP A 210 -7.62 -5.70 4.83
C TRP A 210 -8.53 -6.60 3.99
N ARG A 211 -9.05 -7.68 4.61
CA ARG A 211 -10.11 -8.55 4.06
C ARG A 211 -9.82 -9.12 2.67
N MET A 212 -8.59 -9.58 2.45
CA MET A 212 -8.13 -10.12 1.17
C MET A 212 -8.22 -9.10 0.03
N CYS A 213 -8.00 -7.81 0.32
CA CYS A 213 -7.89 -6.79 -0.71
C CYS A 213 -6.81 -7.18 -1.74
N SER A 214 -7.20 -7.32 -3.01
CA SER A 214 -6.30 -7.70 -4.10
C SER A 214 -5.52 -6.53 -4.71
N ARG A 215 -5.64 -5.31 -4.14
CA ARG A 215 -5.04 -4.09 -4.72
C ARG A 215 -3.51 -4.13 -4.75
N GLY A 216 -2.88 -4.79 -3.76
CA GLY A 216 -1.45 -5.08 -3.81
C GLY A 216 -0.54 -3.85 -3.90
N LEU A 217 -0.86 -2.78 -3.17
CA LEU A 217 -0.14 -1.52 -3.30
C LEU A 217 1.25 -1.57 -2.66
N PRO A 218 2.26 -0.96 -3.30
CA PRO A 218 3.49 -0.60 -2.61
C PRO A 218 3.18 0.33 -1.42
N THR A 219 3.79 0.05 -0.28
CA THR A 219 3.70 0.96 0.88
C THR A 219 4.84 1.98 0.84
N TYR A 220 4.66 3.07 1.60
CA TYR A 220 5.62 4.15 1.70
C TYR A 220 6.58 3.90 2.86
N TRP A 221 7.85 4.20 2.66
CA TRP A 221 8.91 4.02 3.65
C TRP A 221 9.73 5.29 3.83
N ARG A 222 10.05 5.63 5.09
CA ARG A 222 11.10 6.60 5.43
C ARG A 222 12.47 5.94 5.34
N GLU A 223 13.47 6.71 4.93
CA GLU A 223 14.86 6.25 4.84
C GLU A 223 15.44 5.87 6.20
N ILE A 224 14.98 6.49 7.30
CA ILE A 224 15.39 6.11 8.66
C ILE A 224 15.03 4.67 9.03
N TRP A 225 14.07 4.06 8.34
CA TRP A 225 13.64 2.67 8.53
C TRP A 225 14.40 1.68 7.66
N LEU A 226 15.36 2.14 6.87
CA LEU A 226 16.08 1.34 5.88
C LEU A 226 17.56 1.39 6.18
N ASP A 227 18.25 0.31 5.85
CA ASP A 227 19.71 0.27 5.77
C ASP A 227 20.11 -0.03 4.32
N ARG A 228 21.10 0.70 3.80
CA ARG A 228 21.68 0.39 2.49
C ARG A 228 22.43 -0.94 2.59
N ILE A 229 22.18 -1.82 1.62
CA ILE A 229 22.97 -3.05 1.47
C ILE A 229 23.99 -2.75 0.36
N ASP A 230 25.27 -2.77 0.71
CA ASP A 230 26.32 -2.70 -0.30
C ASP A 230 26.40 -4.06 -1.01
N ASP A 231 26.36 -4.06 -2.34
CA ASP A 231 26.64 -5.25 -3.15
C ASP A 231 28.16 -5.52 -3.06
N GLN A 232 28.55 -6.48 -2.20
CA GLN A 232 29.86 -7.12 -2.28
C GLN A 232 29.91 -8.12 -3.44
#